data_AF-A0A9Q1K8Z5-F1
#
_entry.id   AF-A0A9Q1K8Z5-F1
#
_cell.length_a   1.000
_cell.length_b   1.000
_cell.length_c   1.000
_cell.angle_alpha   90.00
_cell.angle_beta   90.00
_cell.angle_gamma   90.00
#
_symmetry.space_group_name_H-M   'P 1'
#
loop_
_entity.id
_entity.type
_entity.pdbx_description
1 polymer ?
#
loop_
_entity_poly.entity_id
_entity_poly.type
_entity_poly.pdbx_seq_one_letter_code
_entity_poly.pdbx_strand_id
1 'polypeptide(L)'
;MSLLLFFTMFTVISPCLWHQPQPTTAIFLHMLKREDKDCTRRCGDIDIPYPFGIGIGAGCFYNDFFAVTCNNSSSVPVLKKLNLEILKVYIEFGIWAGDVTVKTQSVTACGGNSNNNITNNNTVVEAWRRDPSVKGSPFSISYKNVFASVGCDGYAIMSNQTGGIVAGCSSVCAPKDSRKNICNGFGCCQREVPDSVDKHYSVGVRVRSGSGKCRSAFVISKDYLETNASLASQMTDVALVLSWSVNELFPPAKGLLFKELMFNCSDLGSIGSFVSYMPNF
;
A
#
# COMPACT_ATOMS: atom_id res chain seq x y z
N MET A 1 -31.52 36.39 -67.56
CA MET A 1 -31.15 35.13 -68.25
C MET A 1 -29.65 34.92 -68.05
N SER A 2 -29.26 33.75 -67.52
CA SER A 2 -27.89 33.29 -67.13
C SER A 2 -27.29 33.96 -65.88
N LEU A 3 -27.35 33.39 -64.66
CA LEU A 3 -26.71 32.20 -64.07
C LEU A 3 -25.17 32.18 -64.13
N LEU A 4 -24.53 32.56 -63.01
CA LEU A 4 -23.14 32.24 -62.67
C LEU A 4 -23.10 31.75 -61.22
N LEU A 5 -22.85 30.45 -61.06
CA LEU A 5 -22.68 29.74 -59.79
C LEU A 5 -21.32 30.11 -59.17
N PHE A 6 -21.33 30.76 -58.00
CA PHE A 6 -20.15 30.83 -57.13
C PHE A 6 -20.23 29.72 -56.09
N PHE A 7 -19.46 28.65 -56.30
CA PHE A 7 -19.17 27.64 -55.26
C PHE A 7 -18.06 28.18 -54.37
N THR A 8 -18.39 28.59 -53.14
CA THR A 8 -17.39 28.81 -52.09
C THR A 8 -17.02 27.47 -51.46
N MET A 9 -15.79 27.02 -51.71
CA MET A 9 -15.14 25.89 -51.06
C MET A 9 -15.07 26.11 -49.54
N PHE A 10 -15.91 25.42 -48.76
CA PHE A 10 -15.60 25.15 -47.36
C PHE A 10 -14.58 24.01 -47.32
N THR A 11 -13.32 24.33 -47.10
CA THR A 11 -12.33 23.33 -46.69
C THR A 11 -12.73 22.83 -45.31
N VAL A 12 -13.28 21.61 -45.25
CA VAL A 12 -13.42 20.85 -44.01
C VAL A 12 -12.01 20.52 -43.53
N ILE A 13 -11.46 21.35 -42.65
CA ILE A 13 -10.26 21.01 -41.89
C ILE A 13 -10.67 19.86 -40.98
N SER A 14 -10.18 18.67 -41.31
CA SER A 14 -10.39 17.43 -40.56
C SER A 14 -10.04 17.65 -39.08
N PRO A 15 -10.96 17.41 -38.12
CA PRO A 15 -10.70 17.53 -36.69
C PRO A 15 -9.92 16.30 -36.19
N CYS A 16 -8.75 16.02 -36.79
CA CYS A 16 -7.88 14.92 -36.40
C CYS A 16 -6.67 15.36 -35.57
N LEU A 17 -6.47 16.65 -35.33
CA LEU A 17 -5.59 17.09 -34.24
C LEU A 17 -6.47 17.27 -33.00
N TRP A 18 -6.08 16.64 -31.89
CA TRP A 18 -6.63 16.82 -30.54
C TRP A 18 -7.57 15.73 -29.98
N HIS A 19 -7.46 14.46 -30.38
CA HIS A 19 -7.81 13.37 -29.47
C HIS A 19 -6.72 12.30 -29.57
N GLN A 20 -5.81 12.27 -28.60
CA GLN A 20 -5.03 11.05 -28.38
C GLN A 20 -6.06 9.98 -27.96
N PRO A 21 -6.14 8.83 -28.64
CA PRO A 21 -7.00 7.75 -28.19
C PRO A 21 -6.43 7.26 -26.85
N GLN A 22 -7.13 7.57 -25.75
CA GLN A 22 -6.92 6.85 -24.51
C GLN A 22 -7.20 5.37 -24.78
N PRO A 23 -6.37 4.44 -24.30
CA PRO A 23 -6.60 3.03 -24.51
C PRO A 23 -7.99 2.69 -23.96
N THR A 24 -8.82 2.09 -24.81
CA THR A 24 -10.16 1.66 -24.40
C THR A 24 -10.04 0.70 -23.21
N THR A 25 -11.05 0.70 -22.35
CA THR A 25 -11.16 -0.22 -21.20
C THR A 25 -10.88 -1.68 -21.57
N ALA A 26 -11.19 -2.09 -22.81
CA ALA A 26 -10.89 -3.41 -23.34
C ALA A 26 -9.38 -3.72 -23.47
N ILE A 27 -8.56 -2.78 -23.94
CA ILE A 27 -7.08 -2.95 -24.03
C ILE A 27 -6.46 -2.96 -22.63
N PHE A 28 -7.00 -2.12 -21.72
CA PHE A 28 -6.57 -2.07 -20.32
C PHE A 28 -6.89 -3.36 -19.56
N LEU A 29 -8.07 -3.94 -19.80
CA LEU A 29 -8.45 -5.26 -19.31
C LEU A 29 -7.59 -6.37 -19.91
N HIS A 30 -7.16 -6.24 -21.17
CA HIS A 30 -6.24 -7.18 -21.81
C HIS A 30 -4.83 -7.18 -21.17
N MET A 31 -4.35 -6.02 -20.71
CA MET A 31 -3.09 -5.90 -19.97
C MET A 31 -3.17 -6.52 -18.56
N LEU A 32 -4.30 -6.33 -17.87
CA LEU A 32 -4.56 -6.92 -16.54
C LEU A 32 -4.83 -8.43 -16.61
N LYS A 33 -5.39 -8.88 -17.73
CA LYS A 33 -5.67 -10.28 -18.05
C LYS A 33 -4.65 -10.83 -19.05
N ARG A 34 -3.36 -10.54 -18.86
CA ARG A 34 -2.38 -11.54 -19.28
C ARG A 34 -2.53 -12.71 -18.31
N GLU A 35 -3.40 -13.63 -18.71
CA GLU A 35 -3.39 -15.02 -18.28
C GLU A 35 -2.08 -15.63 -18.82
N ASP A 36 -0.96 -15.12 -18.31
CA ASP A 36 0.32 -15.80 -18.45
C ASP A 36 0.09 -17.08 -17.68
N LYS A 37 -0.02 -18.21 -18.39
CA LYS A 37 -0.46 -19.49 -17.83
C LYS A 37 0.40 -19.96 -16.65
N ASP A 38 1.55 -19.32 -16.46
CA ASP A 38 2.54 -19.59 -15.42
C ASP A 38 2.49 -18.61 -14.23
N CYS A 39 1.64 -17.56 -14.27
CA CYS A 39 1.50 -16.61 -13.17
C CYS A 39 0.28 -16.91 -12.30
N THR A 40 0.52 -17.23 -11.03
CA THR A 40 -0.53 -17.40 -10.03
C THR A 40 -0.94 -16.03 -9.48
N ARG A 41 -2.25 -15.75 -9.49
CA ARG A 41 -2.85 -14.46 -9.09
C ARG A 41 -3.62 -14.52 -7.77
N ARG A 42 -3.56 -15.63 -7.05
CA ARG A 42 -4.25 -15.82 -5.78
C ARG A 42 -3.41 -16.65 -4.83
N CYS A 43 -3.42 -16.31 -3.55
CA CYS A 43 -2.78 -17.08 -2.49
C CYS A 43 -3.70 -17.09 -1.28
N GLY A 44 -4.24 -18.27 -0.94
CA GLY A 44 -5.33 -18.39 0.01
C GLY A 44 -6.54 -17.55 -0.42
N ASP A 45 -6.97 -16.64 0.47
CA ASP A 45 -8.11 -15.75 0.25
C ASP A 45 -7.74 -14.38 -0.33
N ILE A 46 -6.46 -14.16 -0.64
CA ILE A 46 -5.96 -12.87 -1.10
C ILE A 46 -5.69 -12.93 -2.60
N ASP A 47 -6.32 -12.02 -3.33
CA ASP A 47 -6.01 -11.75 -4.73
C ASP A 47 -4.71 -10.95 -4.85
N ILE A 48 -3.84 -11.37 -5.76
CA ILE A 48 -2.51 -10.81 -6.04
C ILE A 48 -2.48 -10.31 -7.50
N PRO A 49 -3.15 -9.18 -7.78
CA PRO A 49 -3.16 -8.58 -9.11
C PRO A 49 -1.82 -7.93 -9.46
N TYR A 50 -1.54 -7.81 -10.76
CA TYR A 50 -0.39 -7.05 -11.27
C TYR A 50 -0.48 -5.58 -10.78
N PRO A 51 0.60 -4.95 -10.25
CA PRO A 51 2.01 -5.29 -10.45
C PRO A 51 2.57 -6.39 -9.55
N PHE A 52 1.80 -6.89 -8.59
CA PHE A 52 2.20 -8.03 -7.77
C PHE A 52 1.95 -9.35 -8.50
N GLY A 53 2.71 -10.39 -8.17
CA GLY A 53 2.47 -11.71 -8.75
C GLY A 53 3.34 -12.82 -8.20
N ILE A 54 2.87 -14.05 -8.39
CA ILE A 54 3.56 -15.29 -8.01
C ILE A 54 3.89 -16.05 -9.29
N GLY A 55 5.15 -16.44 -9.49
CA GLY A 55 5.56 -17.21 -10.66
C GLY A 55 7.04 -17.10 -10.96
N ILE A 56 7.49 -17.88 -11.94
CA ILE A 56 8.87 -17.91 -12.43
C ILE A 56 8.88 -17.26 -13.82
N GLY A 57 9.60 -16.16 -13.99
CA GLY A 57 9.81 -15.54 -15.31
C GLY A 57 9.51 -14.05 -15.37
N ALA A 58 9.94 -13.43 -16.46
CA ALA A 58 9.67 -12.02 -16.76
C ALA A 58 8.20 -11.85 -17.16
N GLY A 59 7.39 -11.21 -16.30
CA GLY A 59 5.99 -10.87 -16.64
C GLY A 59 4.98 -11.01 -15.50
N CYS A 60 5.26 -11.83 -14.47
CA CYS A 60 4.28 -12.02 -13.38
C CYS A 60 4.15 -10.82 -12.46
N PHE A 61 5.25 -10.10 -12.25
CA PHE A 61 5.33 -8.93 -11.38
C PHE A 61 6.14 -7.83 -12.06
N TYR A 62 5.93 -6.57 -11.66
CA TYR A 62 6.59 -5.42 -12.27
C TYR A 62 8.11 -5.44 -12.10
N ASN A 63 8.58 -5.71 -10.89
CA ASN A 63 9.99 -5.94 -10.57
C ASN A 63 10.11 -6.80 -9.30
N ASP A 64 11.34 -7.16 -8.91
CA ASP A 64 11.57 -8.06 -7.77
C ASP A 64 10.96 -7.60 -6.43
N PHE A 65 10.70 -6.30 -6.23
CA PHE A 65 10.03 -5.82 -5.02
C PHE A 65 8.53 -6.16 -4.99
N PHE A 66 7.92 -6.37 -6.16
CA PHE A 66 6.52 -6.79 -6.30
C PHE A 66 6.36 -8.31 -6.41
N ALA A 67 7.46 -9.07 -6.39
CA ALA A 67 7.40 -10.52 -6.38
C ALA A 67 6.79 -11.04 -5.07
N VAL A 68 5.77 -11.88 -5.18
CA VAL A 68 5.08 -12.50 -4.06
C VAL A 68 5.41 -13.99 -4.02
N THR A 69 5.68 -14.50 -2.83
CA THR A 69 5.74 -15.94 -2.57
C THR A 69 4.49 -16.35 -1.80
N CYS A 70 3.84 -17.43 -2.24
CA CYS A 70 2.80 -18.08 -1.48
C CYS A 70 3.42 -19.28 -0.77
N ASN A 71 3.45 -19.27 0.56
CA ASN A 71 3.95 -20.44 1.28
C ASN A 71 2.93 -21.58 1.15
N ASN A 72 3.26 -22.64 0.39
CA ASN A 72 2.35 -23.73 0.04
C ASN A 72 1.70 -24.43 1.24
N SER A 73 2.35 -24.41 2.42
CA SER A 73 1.83 -25.06 3.62
C SER A 73 0.85 -24.17 4.42
N SER A 74 0.96 -22.85 4.31
CA SER A 74 0.17 -21.90 5.11
C SER A 74 -0.74 -21.01 4.27
N SER A 75 -0.65 -21.06 2.94
CA SER A 75 -1.39 -20.19 2.01
C SER A 75 -1.22 -18.69 2.34
N VAL A 76 -0.08 -18.33 2.91
CA VAL A 76 0.24 -16.96 3.32
C VAL A 76 1.04 -16.26 2.21
N PRO A 77 0.53 -15.17 1.62
CA PRO A 77 1.27 -14.38 0.66
C PRO A 77 2.31 -13.49 1.35
N VAL A 78 3.53 -13.44 0.82
CA VAL A 78 4.64 -12.67 1.37
C VAL A 78 5.33 -11.87 0.26
N LEU A 79 5.55 -10.57 0.49
CA LEU A 79 6.42 -9.73 -0.35
C LEU A 79 7.86 -10.23 -0.22
N LYS A 80 8.38 -10.86 -1.27
CA LYS A 80 9.61 -11.65 -1.22
C LYS A 80 10.83 -10.86 -0.75
N LYS A 81 11.06 -9.66 -1.31
CA LYS A 81 12.24 -8.84 -0.96
C LYS A 81 12.17 -8.19 0.42
N LEU A 82 10.97 -7.83 0.87
CA LEU A 82 10.77 -7.19 2.17
C LEU A 82 10.53 -8.20 3.29
N ASN A 83 10.22 -9.45 2.95
CA ASN A 83 9.79 -10.50 3.86
C ASN A 83 8.61 -10.06 4.75
N LEU A 84 7.61 -9.45 4.12
CA LEU A 84 6.40 -8.95 4.78
C LEU A 84 5.18 -9.73 4.30
N GLU A 85 4.42 -10.29 5.25
CA GLU A 85 3.15 -10.96 4.98
C GLU A 85 2.11 -9.95 4.50
N ILE A 86 1.44 -10.27 3.39
CA ILE A 86 0.39 -9.44 2.78
C ILE A 86 -0.94 -9.81 3.43
N LEU A 87 -1.69 -8.80 3.86
CA LEU A 87 -3.05 -8.93 4.38
C LEU A 87 -4.10 -8.48 3.37
N LYS A 88 -3.77 -7.48 2.52
CA LYS A 88 -4.67 -6.95 1.50
C LYS A 88 -3.88 -6.22 0.42
N VAL A 89 -4.34 -6.32 -0.83
CA VAL A 89 -3.83 -5.52 -1.95
C VAL A 89 -4.95 -4.63 -2.47
N TYR A 90 -4.65 -3.36 -2.72
CA TYR A 90 -5.55 -2.39 -3.34
C TYR A 90 -4.82 -1.69 -4.49
N ILE A 91 -5.46 -1.63 -5.65
CA ILE A 91 -4.92 -0.98 -6.84
C ILE A 91 -5.85 0.14 -7.25
N GLU A 92 -5.27 1.32 -7.47
CA GLU A 92 -5.96 2.45 -8.05
C GLU A 92 -5.79 2.41 -9.57
N PHE A 93 -6.86 2.00 -10.25
CA PHE A 93 -6.87 1.88 -11.71
C PHE A 93 -6.75 3.25 -12.38
N GLY A 94 -5.87 3.36 -13.37
CA GLY A 94 -5.68 4.56 -14.18
C GLY A 94 -4.40 5.35 -13.90
N ILE A 95 -3.77 5.17 -12.72
CA ILE A 95 -2.53 5.90 -12.34
C ILE A 95 -1.37 4.99 -11.89
N TRP A 96 -1.48 3.67 -12.08
CA TRP A 96 -0.46 2.68 -11.70
C TRP A 96 0.09 2.89 -10.28
N ALA A 97 -0.83 3.12 -9.34
CA ALA A 97 -0.54 3.30 -7.93
C ALA A 97 -1.50 2.47 -7.08
N GLY A 98 -1.20 2.33 -5.81
CA GLY A 98 -2.07 1.64 -4.88
C GLY A 98 -1.46 1.44 -3.52
N ASP A 99 -2.11 0.58 -2.74
CA ASP A 99 -1.71 0.24 -1.39
C ASP A 99 -1.57 -1.28 -1.24
N VAL A 100 -0.64 -1.68 -0.37
CA VAL A 100 -0.55 -3.04 0.14
C VAL A 100 -0.54 -2.99 1.65
N THR A 101 -1.52 -3.65 2.27
CA THR A 101 -1.56 -3.82 3.72
C THR A 101 -0.73 -5.05 4.07
N VAL A 102 0.23 -4.88 4.96
CA VAL A 102 1.15 -5.90 5.42
C VAL A 102 1.09 -6.09 6.92
N LYS A 103 1.53 -7.24 7.41
CA LYS A 103 1.65 -7.53 8.83
C LYS A 103 2.97 -6.96 9.38
N THR A 104 2.91 -6.24 10.49
CA THR A 104 4.08 -5.73 11.23
C THR A 104 3.95 -5.98 12.72
N GLN A 105 5.06 -6.02 13.44
CA GLN A 105 5.10 -6.39 14.86
C GLN A 105 4.82 -5.20 15.77
N SER A 106 4.23 -5.42 16.94
CA SER A 106 4.21 -4.42 18.01
C SER A 106 5.48 -4.49 18.86
N VAL A 107 5.81 -3.38 19.55
CA VAL A 107 6.81 -3.35 20.62
C VAL A 107 6.08 -3.29 21.94
N THR A 108 6.37 -4.20 22.88
CA THR A 108 5.73 -4.22 24.19
C THR A 108 6.76 -4.27 25.30
N ALA A 109 6.62 -3.38 26.28
CA ALA A 109 7.39 -3.38 27.52
C ALA A 109 6.45 -3.50 28.73
N CYS A 110 6.85 -4.26 29.74
CA CYS A 110 6.10 -4.42 30.98
C CYS A 110 6.97 -4.10 32.20
N GLY A 111 6.50 -3.20 33.06
CA GLY A 111 7.19 -2.78 34.29
C GLY A 111 6.99 -3.75 35.45
N GLY A 112 7.30 -5.03 35.27
CA GLY A 112 7.30 -6.02 36.34
C GLY A 112 8.55 -5.91 37.26
N ASN A 113 8.54 -6.63 38.38
CA ASN A 113 9.71 -6.76 39.28
C ASN A 113 10.81 -7.70 38.74
N SER A 114 10.68 -8.18 37.50
CA SER A 114 11.64 -9.11 36.89
C SER A 114 12.78 -8.34 36.21
N ASN A 115 14.00 -8.85 36.36
CA ASN A 115 15.30 -8.28 35.95
C ASN A 115 15.51 -8.03 34.44
N ASN A 116 14.45 -7.84 33.65
CA ASN A 116 14.59 -7.61 32.21
C ASN A 116 14.77 -6.12 31.91
N ASN A 117 15.89 -5.78 31.26
CA ASN A 117 16.17 -4.49 30.62
C ASN A 117 15.87 -3.25 31.47
N ILE A 118 16.08 -3.33 32.79
CA ILE A 118 15.97 -2.20 33.70
C ILE A 118 17.17 -1.28 33.47
N THR A 119 16.89 -0.06 32.99
CA THR A 119 17.89 1.00 32.90
C THR A 119 18.20 1.58 34.28
N ASN A 120 19.35 2.26 34.40
CA ASN A 120 19.80 2.93 35.62
C ASN A 120 18.77 3.92 36.21
N ASN A 121 17.79 4.35 35.41
CA ASN A 121 16.72 5.28 35.80
C ASN A 121 15.43 4.57 36.25
N ASN A 122 15.49 3.28 36.58
CA ASN A 122 14.35 2.47 37.03
C ASN A 122 13.21 2.40 35.98
N THR A 123 13.57 2.27 34.71
CA THR A 123 12.61 2.08 33.59
C THR A 123 12.95 0.85 32.77
N VAL A 124 11.93 0.15 32.30
CA VAL A 124 12.03 -0.95 31.33
C VAL A 124 11.91 -0.35 29.94
N VAL A 125 12.85 -0.68 29.07
CA VAL A 125 12.90 -0.17 27.69
C VAL A 125 12.89 -1.34 26.72
N GLU A 126 11.97 -1.30 25.77
CA GLU A 126 11.93 -2.22 24.64
C GLU A 126 11.86 -1.42 23.34
N ALA A 127 12.47 -1.95 22.30
CA ALA A 127 12.44 -1.39 20.95
C ALA A 127 12.38 -2.54 19.95
N TRP A 128 12.03 -2.25 18.70
CA TRP A 128 12.16 -3.25 17.66
C TRP A 128 13.60 -3.74 17.55
N ARG A 129 13.76 -5.06 17.47
CA ARG A 129 15.06 -5.69 17.19
C ARG A 129 15.48 -5.51 15.73
N ARG A 130 14.50 -5.33 14.85
CA ARG A 130 14.71 -5.11 13.42
C ARG A 130 13.63 -4.16 12.92
N ASP A 131 14.04 -2.95 12.56
CA ASP A 131 13.13 -1.92 12.10
C ASP A 131 12.58 -2.25 10.71
N PRO A 132 11.27 -2.07 10.47
CA PRO A 132 10.71 -2.09 9.13
C PRO A 132 11.38 -1.02 8.27
N SER A 133 12.02 -1.44 7.18
CA SER A 133 12.60 -0.53 6.19
C SER A 133 12.16 -0.92 4.80
N VAL A 134 11.61 0.06 4.08
CA VAL A 134 11.26 -0.05 2.66
C VAL A 134 12.22 0.77 1.80
N LYS A 135 13.39 1.14 2.35
CA LYS A 135 14.41 1.93 1.66
C LYS A 135 14.91 1.19 0.42
N GLY A 136 15.04 1.94 -0.68
CA GLY A 136 15.44 1.39 -1.97
C GLY A 136 14.33 0.61 -2.69
N SER A 137 13.15 0.49 -2.11
CA SER A 137 11.97 -0.09 -2.76
C SER A 137 11.01 1.00 -3.29
N PRO A 138 10.10 0.64 -4.20
CA PRO A 138 9.00 1.52 -4.65
C PRO A 138 7.97 1.84 -3.56
N PHE A 139 8.01 1.16 -2.41
CA PHE A 139 7.05 1.32 -1.34
C PHE A 139 7.39 2.50 -0.43
N SER A 140 6.37 3.12 0.14
CA SER A 140 6.42 4.15 1.17
C SER A 140 5.40 3.83 2.25
N ILE A 141 5.66 4.26 3.48
CA ILE A 141 4.74 4.12 4.59
C ILE A 141 3.60 5.11 4.36
N SER A 142 2.39 4.59 4.23
CA SER A 142 1.22 5.40 3.88
C SER A 142 0.84 6.35 5.02
N TYR A 143 0.35 7.54 4.65
CA TYR A 143 -0.30 8.48 5.58
C TYR A 143 -1.61 7.91 6.17
N LYS A 144 -2.13 6.81 5.62
CA LYS A 144 -3.28 6.06 6.16
C LYS A 144 -2.96 5.33 7.47
N ASN A 145 -1.70 5.35 7.89
CA ASN A 145 -1.27 4.80 9.17
C ASN A 145 -1.21 5.87 10.26
N VAL A 146 -1.33 5.41 11.50
CA VAL A 146 -1.08 6.19 12.71
C VAL A 146 -0.04 5.48 13.57
N PHE A 147 0.77 6.26 14.26
CA PHE A 147 1.55 5.80 15.39
C PHE A 147 0.65 5.72 16.61
N ALA A 148 0.46 4.53 17.16
CA ALA A 148 -0.40 4.33 18.31
C ALA A 148 0.32 3.61 19.44
N SER A 149 -0.12 3.87 20.66
CA SER A 149 0.35 3.16 21.84
C SER A 149 -0.81 2.89 22.80
N VAL A 150 -0.82 1.70 23.37
CA VAL A 150 -1.82 1.23 24.34
C VAL A 150 -1.11 0.88 25.64
N GLY A 151 -1.67 1.28 26.76
CA GLY A 151 -1.08 1.19 28.08
C GLY A 151 -1.01 2.54 28.78
N CYS A 152 -0.53 2.57 30.01
CA CYS A 152 -0.24 3.78 30.77
C CYS A 152 1.07 3.60 31.57
N ASP A 153 1.46 4.57 32.41
CA ASP A 153 2.71 4.52 33.21
C ASP A 153 4.01 4.44 32.38
N GLY A 154 4.03 5.16 31.27
CA GLY A 154 5.14 5.18 30.33
C GLY A 154 4.81 5.97 29.08
N TYR A 155 5.68 5.89 28.08
CA TYR A 155 5.47 6.53 26.79
C TYR A 155 6.12 5.71 25.67
N ALA A 156 5.62 5.90 24.45
CA ALA A 156 6.20 5.37 23.24
C ALA A 156 6.83 6.49 22.41
N ILE A 157 7.90 6.17 21.71
CA ILE A 157 8.59 7.06 20.78
C ILE A 157 8.71 6.41 19.42
N MET A 158 8.63 7.26 18.39
CA MET A 158 9.02 6.93 17.04
C MET A 158 10.22 7.77 16.66
N SER A 159 11.23 7.14 16.08
CA SER A 159 12.44 7.81 15.60
C SER A 159 12.63 7.58 14.11
N ASN A 160 13.29 8.52 13.45
CA ASN A 160 13.70 8.39 12.06
C ASN A 160 15.03 7.61 11.93
N GLN A 161 15.50 7.46 10.69
CA GLN A 161 16.74 6.76 10.35
C GLN A 161 18.03 7.33 10.98
N THR A 162 18.00 8.56 11.49
CA THR A 162 19.15 9.20 12.17
C THR A 162 19.07 9.04 13.69
N GLY A 163 18.03 8.39 14.21
CA GLY A 163 17.73 8.30 15.64
C GLY A 163 17.03 9.53 16.21
N GLY A 164 16.72 10.53 15.37
CA GLY A 164 15.95 11.70 15.78
C GLY A 164 14.50 11.33 16.10
N ILE A 165 14.00 11.72 17.27
CA ILE A 165 12.62 11.46 17.69
C ILE A 165 11.69 12.36 16.86
N VAL A 166 10.75 11.74 16.15
CA VAL A 166 9.79 12.44 15.28
C VAL A 166 8.36 12.40 15.82
N ALA A 167 8.03 11.43 16.68
CA ALA A 167 6.75 11.37 17.35
C ALA A 167 6.86 10.75 18.75
N GLY A 168 5.97 11.17 19.63
CA GLY A 168 5.79 10.63 20.98
C GLY A 168 4.32 10.38 21.26
N CYS A 169 4.03 9.34 22.04
CA CYS A 169 2.69 8.91 22.39
C CYS A 169 2.64 8.50 23.86
N SER A 170 1.83 9.20 24.66
CA SER A 170 1.60 8.88 26.07
C SER A 170 0.11 9.02 26.40
N SER A 171 -0.32 8.38 27.49
CA SER A 171 -1.71 8.24 27.89
C SER A 171 -1.81 8.07 29.41
N VAL A 172 -2.88 8.63 29.98
CA VAL A 172 -3.21 8.49 31.40
C VAL A 172 -3.89 7.15 31.66
N CYS A 173 -3.76 6.62 32.88
CA CYS A 173 -4.47 5.39 33.24
C CYS A 173 -5.97 5.66 33.31
N ALA A 174 -6.74 4.96 32.49
CA ALA A 174 -8.18 5.07 32.43
C ALA A 174 -8.85 4.12 33.44
N PRO A 175 -9.94 4.55 34.12
CA PRO A 175 -10.87 3.62 34.77
C PRO A 175 -11.41 2.60 33.76
N LYS A 176 -11.80 1.40 34.22
CA LYS A 176 -12.19 0.28 33.33
C LYS A 176 -13.32 0.66 32.35
N ASP A 177 -14.24 1.53 32.76
CA ASP A 177 -15.43 1.96 31.99
C ASP A 177 -15.17 3.13 31.02
N SER A 178 -13.97 3.72 31.04
CA SER A 178 -13.62 4.85 30.17
C SER A 178 -12.96 4.40 28.86
N ARG A 179 -12.71 3.10 28.69
CA ARG A 179 -12.15 2.50 27.48
C ARG A 179 -13.24 2.36 26.41
N LYS A 180 -13.65 3.49 25.84
CA LYS A 180 -14.34 3.50 24.55
C LYS A 180 -13.36 3.01 23.47
N ASN A 181 -13.86 2.56 22.32
CA ASN A 181 -13.05 2.14 21.14
C ASN A 181 -12.29 3.31 20.48
N ILE A 182 -11.87 4.31 21.25
CA ILE A 182 -11.31 5.57 20.77
C ILE A 182 -10.00 5.83 21.53
N CYS A 183 -8.91 6.03 20.80
CA CYS A 183 -7.62 6.40 21.41
C CYS A 183 -7.48 7.91 21.56
N ASN A 184 -8.01 8.41 22.67
CA ASN A 184 -8.11 9.84 23.01
C ASN A 184 -7.22 10.27 24.21
N GLY A 185 -6.20 9.49 24.56
CA GLY A 185 -5.29 9.77 25.68
C GLY A 185 -5.61 9.01 26.96
N PHE A 186 -6.77 8.35 27.06
CA PHE A 186 -7.14 7.50 28.19
C PHE A 186 -6.80 6.04 27.89
N GLY A 187 -5.71 5.52 28.47
CA GLY A 187 -5.25 4.15 28.27
C GLY A 187 -4.69 3.84 26.88
N CYS A 188 -4.90 4.68 25.88
CA CYS A 188 -4.17 4.68 24.62
C CYS A 188 -4.08 6.08 24.02
N CYS A 189 -3.17 6.24 23.06
CA CYS A 189 -2.95 7.47 22.30
C CYS A 189 -2.64 7.11 20.85
N GLN A 190 -2.86 8.05 19.94
CA GLN A 190 -2.46 7.92 18.54
C GLN A 190 -1.99 9.26 17.98
N ARG A 191 -1.14 9.22 16.95
CA ARG A 191 -0.64 10.38 16.22
C ARG A 191 -0.43 10.01 14.76
N GLU A 192 -0.62 10.97 13.87
CA GLU A 192 -0.29 10.80 12.44
C GLU A 192 1.19 10.48 12.26
N VAL A 193 1.51 9.63 11.27
CA VAL A 193 2.90 9.30 10.93
C VAL A 193 3.51 10.48 10.17
N PRO A 194 4.63 11.07 10.65
CA PRO A 194 5.26 12.19 9.95
C PRO A 194 5.85 11.78 8.60
N ASP A 195 5.76 12.65 7.59
CA ASP A 195 6.32 12.41 6.24
C ASP A 195 7.82 12.08 6.26
N SER A 196 8.55 12.59 7.27
CA SER A 196 9.99 12.37 7.45
C SER A 196 10.42 10.91 7.67
N VAL A 197 9.46 9.99 7.82
CA VAL A 197 9.72 8.56 8.05
C VAL A 197 9.08 7.64 7.02
N ASP A 198 8.72 8.15 5.84
CA ASP A 198 8.09 7.40 4.74
C ASP A 198 8.85 6.13 4.29
N LYS A 199 10.17 6.04 4.51
CA LYS A 199 10.98 4.86 4.12
C LYS A 199 11.45 3.99 5.27
N HIS A 200 11.58 4.55 6.47
CA HIS A 200 12.16 3.86 7.62
C HIS A 200 11.84 4.61 8.91
N TYR A 201 11.54 3.83 9.94
CA TYR A 201 11.22 4.30 11.27
C TYR A 201 11.57 3.21 12.29
N SER A 202 11.84 3.64 13.51
CA SER A 202 11.97 2.75 14.66
C SER A 202 10.94 3.11 15.72
N VAL A 203 10.45 2.09 16.43
CA VAL A 203 9.51 2.25 17.54
C VAL A 203 10.17 1.77 18.82
N GLY A 204 10.03 2.57 19.88
CA GLY A 204 10.49 2.24 21.22
C GLY A 204 9.42 2.53 22.26
N VAL A 205 9.41 1.74 23.32
CA VAL A 205 8.50 1.88 24.46
C VAL A 205 9.32 1.95 25.74
N ARG A 206 8.92 2.86 26.63
CA ARG A 206 9.44 2.96 27.98
C ARG A 206 8.32 2.85 28.99
N VAL A 207 8.52 2.05 30.02
CA VAL A 207 7.57 1.85 31.12
C VAL A 207 8.31 1.97 32.44
N ARG A 208 7.65 2.54 33.45
CA ARG A 208 8.19 2.61 34.82
C ARG A 208 8.30 1.21 35.43
N SER A 209 9.48 0.88 35.95
CA SER A 209 9.73 -0.38 36.66
C SER A 209 8.88 -0.46 37.94
N GLY A 210 8.46 -1.67 38.31
CA GLY A 210 7.61 -1.91 39.48
C GLY A 210 6.17 -1.38 39.37
N SER A 211 5.76 -0.86 38.21
CA SER A 211 4.36 -0.41 37.99
C SER A 211 3.38 -1.57 37.86
N GLY A 212 3.86 -2.77 37.49
CA GLY A 212 3.00 -3.89 37.12
C GLY A 212 2.16 -3.63 35.86
N LYS A 213 2.47 -2.57 35.08
CA LYS A 213 1.76 -2.19 33.87
C LYS A 213 2.56 -2.55 32.63
N CYS A 214 1.86 -2.75 31.52
CA CYS A 214 2.45 -2.95 30.21
C CYS A 214 2.05 -1.80 29.29
N ARG A 215 2.94 -1.49 28.35
CA ARG A 215 2.67 -0.60 27.23
C ARG A 215 3.13 -1.25 25.95
N SER A 216 2.29 -1.17 24.93
CA SER A 216 2.57 -1.58 23.58
C SER A 216 2.55 -0.38 22.64
N ALA A 217 3.33 -0.41 21.57
CA ALA A 217 3.32 0.60 20.53
C ALA A 217 3.53 -0.02 19.17
N PHE A 218 2.97 0.63 18.15
CA PHE A 218 2.99 0.14 16.77
C PHE A 218 2.63 1.25 15.80
N VAL A 219 2.92 1.02 14.53
CA VAL A 219 2.37 1.81 13.42
C VAL A 219 1.36 0.93 12.71
N ILE A 220 0.14 1.43 12.60
CA ILE A 220 -1.04 0.66 12.21
C ILE A 220 -1.94 1.49 11.30
N SER A 221 -2.64 0.83 10.39
CA SER A 221 -3.75 1.43 9.65
C SER A 221 -4.75 2.06 10.61
N LYS A 222 -5.13 3.31 10.35
CA LYS A 222 -6.13 4.02 11.16
C LYS A 222 -7.45 3.24 11.23
N ASP A 223 -7.95 2.79 10.09
CA ASP A 223 -9.20 2.03 9.97
C ASP A 223 -9.14 0.71 10.76
N TYR A 224 -8.00 0.03 10.73
CA TYR A 224 -7.80 -1.20 11.49
C TYR A 224 -7.81 -0.94 13.00
N LEU A 225 -7.17 0.14 13.44
CA LEU A 225 -7.16 0.54 14.85
C LEU A 225 -8.55 0.92 15.34
N GLU A 226 -9.31 1.69 14.57
CA GLU A 226 -10.69 2.09 14.92
C GLU A 226 -11.61 0.87 15.04
N THR A 227 -11.42 -0.13 14.18
CA THR A 227 -12.21 -1.38 14.21
C THR A 227 -11.83 -2.28 15.39
N ASN A 228 -10.55 -2.29 15.79
CA ASN A 228 -10.02 -3.26 16.75
C ASN A 228 -9.44 -2.62 18.04
N ALA A 229 -9.83 -1.39 18.36
CA ALA A 229 -9.25 -0.61 19.47
C ALA A 229 -9.32 -1.34 20.82
N SER A 230 -10.39 -2.09 21.07
CA SER A 230 -10.60 -2.87 22.29
C SER A 230 -9.56 -4.00 22.47
N LEU A 231 -9.07 -4.57 21.36
CA LEU A 231 -8.11 -5.67 21.34
C LEU A 231 -6.66 -5.20 21.13
N ALA A 232 -6.45 -3.92 20.85
CA ALA A 232 -5.14 -3.37 20.50
C ALA A 232 -4.04 -3.63 21.55
N SER A 233 -4.40 -3.76 22.83
CA SER A 233 -3.47 -4.13 23.91
C SER A 233 -2.92 -5.57 23.85
N GLN A 234 -3.56 -6.46 23.09
CA GLN A 234 -3.22 -7.88 22.99
C GLN A 234 -2.57 -8.23 21.65
N MET A 235 -2.46 -7.25 20.74
CA MET A 235 -1.91 -7.46 19.40
C MET A 235 -0.39 -7.56 19.45
N THR A 236 0.13 -8.74 19.10
CA THR A 236 1.55 -8.94 18.80
C THR A 236 1.90 -8.44 17.40
N ASP A 237 0.92 -8.48 16.50
CA ASP A 237 1.05 -8.08 15.11
C ASP A 237 -0.13 -7.21 14.70
N VAL A 238 0.12 -6.24 13.83
CA VAL A 238 -0.86 -5.26 13.36
C VAL A 238 -0.78 -5.05 11.85
N ALA A 239 -1.83 -4.47 11.29
CA ALA A 239 -1.91 -4.15 9.87
C ALA A 239 -1.28 -2.78 9.56
N LEU A 240 -0.23 -2.75 8.74
CA LEU A 240 0.46 -1.56 8.25
C LEU A 240 0.17 -1.36 6.76
N VAL A 241 -0.16 -0.15 6.33
CA VAL A 241 -0.39 0.17 4.91
C VAL A 241 0.89 0.72 4.27
N LEU A 242 1.34 0.12 3.19
CA LEU A 242 2.39 0.66 2.33
C LEU A 242 1.77 1.17 1.03
N SER A 243 2.07 2.40 0.67
CA SER A 243 1.68 2.98 -0.63
C SER A 243 2.80 2.78 -1.65
N TRP A 244 2.43 2.53 -2.90
CA TRP A 244 3.37 2.39 -4.01
C TRP A 244 2.82 3.09 -5.26
N SER A 245 3.74 3.50 -6.12
CA SER A 245 3.44 4.01 -7.46
C SER A 245 4.51 3.53 -8.43
N VAL A 246 4.10 3.28 -9.66
CA VAL A 246 4.96 2.92 -10.77
C VAL A 246 4.87 4.01 -11.80
N ASN A 247 5.97 4.71 -12.05
CA ASN A 247 6.03 5.85 -12.97
C ASN A 247 6.03 5.46 -14.46
N GLU A 248 5.95 4.17 -14.78
CA GLU A 248 5.84 3.70 -16.15
C GLU A 248 4.38 3.40 -16.47
N LEU A 249 3.77 4.26 -17.29
CA LEU A 249 2.41 4.10 -17.82
C LEU A 249 2.18 2.74 -18.52
N PHE A 250 3.27 2.07 -18.90
CA PHE A 250 3.29 0.71 -19.43
C PHE A 250 4.64 0.07 -19.08
N PRO A 251 4.70 -1.09 -18.40
CA PRO A 251 5.96 -1.80 -18.23
C PRO A 251 6.58 -2.10 -19.60
N PRO A 252 7.91 -2.02 -19.78
CA PRO A 252 8.53 -2.40 -21.03
C PRO A 252 8.20 -3.86 -21.30
N ALA A 253 7.36 -4.10 -22.30
CA ALA A 253 7.19 -5.42 -22.88
C ALA A 253 8.56 -5.82 -23.46
N LYS A 254 9.40 -6.48 -22.67
CA LYS A 254 10.60 -7.13 -23.18
C LYS A 254 10.12 -8.24 -24.12
N GLY A 255 9.98 -7.91 -25.40
CA GLY A 255 9.59 -8.83 -26.46
C GLY A 255 8.51 -8.34 -27.43
N LEU A 256 7.85 -7.19 -27.22
CA LEU A 256 6.98 -6.63 -28.27
C LEU A 256 7.74 -5.63 -29.12
N LEU A 257 7.88 -5.97 -30.40
CA LEU A 257 8.24 -5.05 -31.46
C LEU A 257 7.21 -3.91 -31.46
N PHE A 258 7.56 -2.77 -30.88
CA PHE A 258 6.69 -1.58 -30.77
C PHE A 258 6.32 -0.95 -32.14
N LYS A 259 6.64 -1.62 -33.25
CA LYS A 259 6.35 -1.15 -34.61
C LYS A 259 4.89 -1.33 -35.04
N GLU A 260 4.07 -2.09 -34.32
CA GLU A 260 2.67 -2.37 -34.74
C GLU A 260 1.60 -1.52 -34.02
N LEU A 261 1.96 -0.62 -33.10
CA LEU A 261 1.00 0.27 -32.42
C LEU A 261 1.06 1.74 -32.87
N MET A 262 1.79 2.03 -33.94
CA MET A 262 1.58 3.28 -34.69
C MET A 262 0.50 2.99 -35.74
N PHE A 263 -0.76 3.26 -35.39
CA PHE A 263 -1.82 3.35 -36.40
C PHE A 263 -1.39 4.41 -37.42
N ASN A 264 -0.98 3.97 -38.60
CA ASN A 264 -0.79 4.86 -39.73
C ASN A 264 -2.18 5.24 -40.23
N CYS A 265 -2.52 6.52 -40.16
CA CYS A 265 -3.81 7.07 -40.60
C CYS A 265 -4.05 6.91 -42.13
N SER A 266 -3.20 6.19 -42.85
CA SER A 266 -3.32 5.92 -44.28
C SER A 266 -4.09 4.64 -44.64
N ASP A 267 -4.31 3.71 -43.70
CA ASP A 267 -4.87 2.38 -44.02
C ASP A 267 -6.37 2.23 -43.74
N LEU A 268 -7.07 3.30 -43.35
CA LEU A 268 -8.53 3.29 -43.14
C LEU A 268 -9.35 3.47 -44.43
N GLY A 269 -8.69 3.45 -45.59
CA GLY A 269 -9.33 3.55 -46.89
C GLY A 269 -9.72 2.20 -47.49
N SER A 270 -10.39 1.30 -46.76
CA SER A 270 -11.24 0.21 -47.32
C SER A 270 -11.53 -0.86 -46.26
N ILE A 271 -12.38 -0.58 -45.28
CA ILE A 271 -13.13 -1.66 -44.61
C ILE A 271 -14.58 -1.19 -44.53
N GLY A 272 -15.41 -1.80 -45.37
CA GLY A 272 -16.84 -1.56 -45.42
C GLY A 272 -17.53 -1.98 -44.12
N SER A 273 -18.47 -1.13 -43.70
CA SER A 273 -19.75 -1.48 -43.08
C SER A 273 -19.77 -2.68 -42.12
N PHE A 274 -19.54 -2.46 -40.83
CA PHE A 274 -20.14 -3.29 -39.79
C PHE A 274 -21.33 -2.54 -39.18
N VAL A 275 -22.53 -3.04 -39.50
CA VAL A 275 -23.79 -2.61 -38.90
C VAL A 275 -23.83 -3.12 -37.46
N SER A 276 -23.84 -2.19 -36.50
CA SER A 276 -24.08 -2.49 -35.09
C SER A 276 -25.59 -2.59 -34.82
N TYR A 277 -26.07 -3.79 -34.49
CA TYR A 277 -27.36 -3.97 -33.81
C TYR A 277 -27.19 -3.61 -32.33
N MET A 278 -27.88 -2.56 -31.87
CA MET A 278 -28.15 -2.34 -30.46
C MET A 278 -29.43 -3.09 -30.05
N PRO A 279 -29.49 -3.77 -28.89
CA PRO A 279 -30.75 -4.07 -28.25
C PRO A 279 -31.24 -2.83 -27.48
N ASN A 280 -32.50 -2.49 -27.71
CA ASN A 280 -33.21 -1.38 -27.05
C ASN A 280 -33.39 -1.64 -25.55
N PHE A 281 -33.25 -0.57 -24.75
CA PHE A 281 -34.06 -0.29 -23.56
C PHE A 281 -34.77 1.04 -23.79
#